data_AF-A0A4S1GNX8-F1
#
_entry.id   AF-A0A4S1GNX8-F1
#
_cell.length_a   1.000
_cell.length_b   1.000
_cell.length_c   1.000
_cell.angle_alpha   90.00
_cell.angle_beta   90.00
_cell.angle_gamma   90.00
#
_symmetry.space_group_name_H-M   'P 1'
#
loop_
_entity.id
_entity.type
_entity.pdbx_description
1 polymer ?
#
loop_
_entity_poly.entity_id
_entity_poly.type
_entity_poly.pdbx_seq_one_letter_code
_entity_poly.pdbx_strand_id
1 'polypeptide(L)'
;TDLAKQNKLGFEWGAIQLPTFFDQPATWADSHSFAIPNRKGKEISPEKLKAVLETVKWMNEHSLFWATAGHIPAFSPVTSSDDFKKMQPNATYSTLAKTAVFDPSSKLAGVASPVYDAAGNFLMPAINGELDPQAAMEQMRDDLDGQTE
;
A
#
# COMPACT_ATOMS: atom_id res chain seq x y z
N THR A 1 -0.93 -14.07 -20.12
CA THR A 1 -2.19 -14.83 -20.21
C THR A 1 -2.39 -15.60 -18.92
N ASP A 2 -3.62 -15.67 -18.41
CA ASP A 2 -3.96 -16.34 -17.14
C ASP A 2 -3.89 -17.87 -17.29
N LEU A 3 -2.90 -18.50 -16.66
CA LEU A 3 -2.66 -19.95 -16.74
C LEU A 3 -3.74 -20.77 -16.02
N ALA A 4 -4.37 -20.21 -14.98
CA ALA A 4 -5.46 -20.87 -14.27
C ALA A 4 -6.70 -20.97 -15.17
N LYS A 5 -7.07 -19.88 -15.86
CA LYS A 5 -8.17 -19.88 -16.85
C LYS A 5 -7.93 -20.81 -18.04
N GLN A 6 -6.67 -21.08 -18.37
CA GLN A 6 -6.31 -22.02 -19.44
C GLN A 6 -6.18 -23.46 -18.97
N ASN A 7 -6.41 -23.74 -17.68
CA ASN A 7 -6.18 -25.05 -17.07
C ASN A 7 -4.74 -25.57 -17.26
N LYS A 8 -3.76 -24.66 -17.26
CA LYS A 8 -2.33 -24.95 -17.47
C LYS A 8 -1.48 -24.72 -16.22
N LEU A 9 -2.09 -24.30 -15.11
CA LEU A 9 -1.36 -23.98 -13.89
C LEU A 9 -0.81 -25.23 -13.19
N GLY A 10 -1.53 -26.37 -13.25
CA GLY A 10 -1.10 -27.64 -12.66
C GLY A 10 -1.25 -27.74 -11.14
N PHE A 11 -1.77 -26.69 -10.48
CA PHE A 11 -2.11 -26.67 -9.06
C PHE A 11 -3.29 -25.72 -8.81
N GLU A 12 -3.98 -25.92 -7.68
CA GLU A 12 -4.98 -24.97 -7.17
C GLU A 12 -4.29 -23.84 -6.40
N TRP A 13 -4.76 -22.61 -6.57
CA TRP A 13 -4.18 -21.45 -5.90
C TRP A 13 -5.28 -20.56 -5.30
N GLY A 14 -4.91 -19.83 -4.26
CA GLY A 14 -5.78 -18.84 -3.62
C GLY A 14 -4.97 -17.82 -2.82
N ALA A 15 -5.63 -16.75 -2.39
CA ALA A 15 -5.06 -15.77 -1.48
C ALA A 15 -5.55 -16.04 -0.05
N ILE A 16 -4.66 -15.89 0.93
CA ILE A 16 -4.97 -16.02 2.36
C ILE A 16 -4.43 -14.81 3.12
N GLN A 17 -4.91 -14.62 4.35
CA GLN A 17 -4.32 -13.64 5.25
C GLN A 17 -2.95 -14.08 5.74
N LEU A 18 -2.09 -13.12 6.07
CA LEU A 18 -0.86 -13.41 6.79
C LEU A 18 -1.19 -13.97 8.19
N PRO A 19 -0.52 -15.04 8.64
CA PRO A 19 -0.64 -15.52 10.01
C PRO A 19 -0.23 -14.42 11.00
N THR A 20 -0.84 -14.45 12.18
CA THR A 20 -0.41 -13.59 13.28
C THR A 20 0.86 -14.19 13.89
N PHE A 21 1.99 -13.48 13.77
CA PHE A 21 3.29 -13.93 14.30
C PHE A 21 3.53 -13.50 15.75
N PHE A 22 2.90 -12.41 16.20
CA PHE A 22 3.07 -11.82 17.54
C PHE A 22 1.71 -11.66 18.23
N ASP A 23 1.51 -10.56 18.97
CA ASP A 23 0.32 -10.38 19.82
C ASP A 23 -0.98 -10.08 19.04
N GLN A 24 -0.86 -9.50 17.84
CA GLN A 24 -2.01 -9.04 17.06
C GLN A 24 -1.76 -9.13 15.55
N PRO A 25 -2.82 -9.31 14.74
CA PRO A 25 -2.67 -9.31 13.29
C PRO A 25 -2.26 -7.91 12.81
N ALA A 26 -1.26 -7.86 11.93
CA ALA A 26 -0.79 -6.63 11.31
C ALA A 26 -0.44 -6.92 9.85
N THR A 27 -1.06 -6.17 8.94
CA THR A 27 -0.75 -6.18 7.52
C THR A 27 -0.14 -4.84 7.18
N TRP A 28 1.12 -4.81 6.81
CA TRP A 28 1.69 -3.59 6.25
C TRP A 28 0.93 -3.19 4.98
N ALA A 29 0.49 -1.93 4.92
CA ALA A 29 -0.34 -1.42 3.86
C ALA A 29 0.15 -0.06 3.37
N ASP A 30 -0.02 0.16 2.08
CA ASP A 30 0.19 1.45 1.43
C ASP A 30 -1.05 1.84 0.59
N SER A 31 -1.16 3.11 0.24
CA SER A 31 -2.27 3.65 -0.54
C SER A 31 -1.80 4.59 -1.64
N HIS A 32 -2.53 4.58 -2.76
CA HIS A 32 -2.32 5.54 -3.84
C HIS A 32 -3.35 6.65 -3.73
N SER A 33 -2.90 7.90 -3.84
CA SER A 33 -3.77 9.07 -3.72
C SER A 33 -3.57 10.04 -4.88
N PHE A 34 -4.67 10.65 -5.33
CA PHE A 34 -4.59 11.81 -6.22
C PHE A 34 -4.17 13.04 -5.41
N ALA A 35 -3.18 13.78 -5.91
CA ALA A 35 -2.70 15.00 -5.27
C ALA A 35 -2.86 16.20 -6.21
N ILE A 36 -3.26 17.33 -5.65
CA ILE A 36 -3.25 18.63 -6.34
C ILE A 36 -2.04 19.41 -5.81
N PRO A 37 -1.03 19.69 -6.65
CA PRO A 37 0.14 20.42 -6.20
C PRO A 37 -0.22 21.82 -5.67
N ASN A 38 0.36 22.18 -4.53
CA ASN A 38 0.22 23.53 -3.97
C ASN A 38 1.11 24.52 -4.74
N ARG A 39 0.54 25.15 -5.77
CA ARG A 39 1.25 26.09 -6.65
C ARG A 39 1.22 27.52 -6.10
N LYS A 40 1.98 27.79 -5.03
CA LYS A 40 2.09 29.14 -4.44
C LYS A 40 2.49 30.20 -5.47
N GLY A 41 1.72 31.28 -5.57
CA GLY A 41 1.91 32.38 -6.52
C GLY A 41 1.54 32.05 -7.98
N LYS A 42 1.02 30.84 -8.22
CA LYS A 42 0.52 30.36 -9.53
C LYS A 42 -0.68 29.44 -9.30
N GLU A 43 -1.61 29.92 -8.47
CA GLU A 43 -2.79 29.19 -8.04
C GLU A 43 -3.62 28.75 -9.25
N ILE A 44 -4.21 27.56 -9.16
CA ILE A 44 -5.16 27.11 -10.18
C ILE A 44 -6.45 27.92 -10.06
N SER A 45 -7.10 28.22 -11.19
CA SER A 45 -8.38 28.93 -11.14
C SER A 45 -9.45 28.07 -10.46
N PRO A 46 -10.47 28.69 -9.83
CA PRO A 46 -11.57 27.96 -9.20
C PRO A 46 -12.27 26.98 -10.14
N GLU A 47 -12.45 27.36 -11.41
CA GLU A 47 -13.09 26.53 -12.44
C GLU A 47 -12.24 25.29 -12.75
N LYS A 48 -10.92 25.46 -12.85
CA LYS A 48 -9.99 24.34 -13.07
C LYS A 48 -9.94 23.42 -11.85
N LEU A 49 -9.91 23.97 -10.64
CA LEU A 49 -9.96 23.18 -9.41
C LEU A 49 -11.23 22.33 -9.37
N LYS A 50 -12.39 22.93 -9.68
CA LYS A 50 -13.68 22.22 -9.73
C LYS A 50 -13.63 21.04 -10.72
N ALA A 51 -13.16 21.27 -11.95
CA ALA A 51 -13.05 20.22 -12.96
C ALA A 51 -12.12 19.06 -12.54
N VAL A 52 -11.00 19.39 -11.88
CA VAL A 52 -10.09 18.36 -11.33
C VAL A 52 -10.79 17.54 -10.24
N LEU A 53 -11.50 18.19 -9.31
CA LEU A 53 -12.22 17.51 -8.24
C LEU A 53 -13.37 16.64 -8.78
N GLU A 54 -14.09 17.09 -9.83
CA GLU A 54 -15.10 16.29 -10.52
C GLU A 54 -14.48 15.04 -11.16
N THR A 55 -13.29 15.16 -11.75
CA THR A 55 -12.54 14.03 -12.31
C THR A 55 -12.12 13.04 -11.21
N VAL A 56 -11.54 13.53 -10.12
CA VAL A 56 -11.12 12.68 -8.98
C VAL A 56 -12.32 11.97 -8.37
N LYS A 57 -13.46 12.65 -8.23
CA LYS A 57 -14.71 12.05 -7.78
C LYS A 57 -15.14 10.92 -8.72
N TRP A 58 -15.20 11.19 -10.03
CA TRP A 58 -15.59 10.18 -11.02
C TRP A 58 -14.69 8.94 -10.96
N MET A 59 -13.36 9.14 -10.86
CA MET A 59 -12.39 8.04 -10.74
C MET A 59 -12.63 7.19 -9.48
N ASN A 60 -12.97 7.80 -8.35
CA ASN A 60 -13.32 7.08 -7.12
C ASN A 60 -14.62 6.28 -7.28
N GLU A 61 -15.67 6.90 -7.85
CA GLU A 61 -16.96 6.24 -8.08
C GLU A 61 -16.87 5.09 -9.10
N HIS A 62 -15.90 5.14 -10.02
CA HIS A 62 -15.69 4.12 -11.06
C HIS A 62 -14.45 3.24 -10.78
N SER A 63 -14.00 3.20 -9.53
CA SER A 63 -12.78 2.48 -9.10
C SER A 63 -12.90 0.94 -9.16
N LEU A 64 -14.05 0.37 -9.52
CA LEU A 64 -14.16 -1.08 -9.76
C LEU A 64 -13.24 -1.53 -10.90
N PHE A 65 -13.06 -0.69 -11.92
CA PHE A 65 -12.10 -0.98 -12.99
C PHE A 65 -10.67 -1.07 -12.45
N TRP A 66 -10.31 -0.20 -11.51
CA TRP A 66 -9.00 -0.23 -10.84
C TRP A 66 -8.76 -1.55 -10.09
N ALA A 67 -9.81 -2.15 -9.51
CA ALA A 67 -9.70 -3.46 -8.88
C ALA A 67 -9.27 -4.57 -9.85
N THR A 68 -9.48 -4.42 -11.17
CA THR A 68 -9.03 -5.44 -12.15
C THR A 68 -7.51 -5.57 -12.22
N ALA A 69 -6.77 -4.55 -11.76
CA ALA A 69 -5.31 -4.60 -11.61
C ALA A 69 -4.85 -5.26 -10.29
N GLY A 70 -5.78 -5.78 -9.48
CA GLY A 70 -5.46 -6.44 -8.20
C GLY A 70 -5.43 -5.49 -6.99
N HIS A 71 -6.08 -4.33 -7.07
CA HIS A 71 -6.20 -3.41 -5.95
C HIS A 71 -7.50 -3.59 -5.17
N ILE A 72 -7.49 -3.14 -3.92
CA ILE A 72 -8.69 -2.88 -3.12
C ILE A 72 -9.04 -1.40 -3.33
N PRO A 73 -10.18 -1.05 -3.95
CA PRO A 73 -10.60 0.34 -4.06
C PRO A 73 -10.69 1.02 -2.69
N ALA A 74 -10.35 2.31 -2.60
CA ALA A 74 -10.49 3.04 -1.33
C ALA A 74 -11.94 3.55 -1.12
N PHE A 75 -12.71 3.70 -2.20
CA PHE A 75 -14.06 4.23 -2.15
C PHE A 75 -15.05 3.17 -1.63
N SER A 76 -15.50 3.32 -0.38
CA SER A 76 -16.27 2.31 0.34
C SER A 76 -17.55 1.81 -0.37
N PRO A 77 -18.31 2.65 -1.11
CA PRO A 77 -19.45 2.16 -1.88
C PRO A 77 -19.06 1.13 -2.96
N VAL A 78 -17.90 1.30 -3.60
CA VAL A 78 -17.39 0.35 -4.59
C VAL A 78 -16.91 -0.93 -3.90
N THR A 79 -16.12 -0.84 -2.82
CA THR A 79 -15.65 -2.06 -2.11
C THR A 79 -16.76 -2.84 -1.43
N SER A 80 -17.87 -2.19 -1.09
CA SER A 80 -19.03 -2.85 -0.46
C SER A 80 -20.02 -3.41 -1.49
N SER A 81 -19.81 -3.12 -2.78
CA SER A 81 -20.69 -3.55 -3.86
C SER A 81 -20.66 -5.07 -4.07
N ASP A 82 -21.75 -5.61 -4.62
CA ASP A 82 -21.83 -7.02 -4.96
C ASP A 82 -20.88 -7.42 -6.09
N ASP A 83 -20.56 -6.47 -6.99
CA ASP A 83 -19.61 -6.72 -8.07
C ASP A 83 -18.20 -6.90 -7.52
N PHE A 84 -17.74 -6.03 -6.61
CA PHE A 84 -16.43 -6.20 -5.97
C PHE A 84 -16.36 -7.51 -5.17
N LYS A 85 -17.41 -7.88 -4.42
CA LYS A 85 -17.46 -9.13 -3.64
C LYS A 85 -17.33 -10.40 -4.51
N LYS A 86 -17.63 -10.32 -5.80
CA LYS A 86 -17.46 -11.43 -6.75
C LYS A 86 -16.08 -11.46 -7.40
N MET A 87 -15.28 -10.41 -7.27
CA MET A 87 -13.93 -10.35 -7.87
C MET A 87 -12.96 -11.19 -7.05
N GLN A 88 -12.55 -12.33 -7.59
CA GLN A 88 -11.51 -13.17 -7.00
C GLN A 88 -10.17 -12.95 -7.71
N PRO A 89 -9.04 -12.86 -6.97
CA PRO A 89 -8.92 -13.04 -5.50
C PRO A 89 -9.19 -11.78 -4.66
N ASN A 90 -9.54 -10.63 -5.26
CA ASN A 90 -9.66 -9.34 -4.58
C ASN A 90 -10.55 -9.35 -3.34
N ALA A 91 -11.75 -9.90 -3.45
CA ALA A 91 -12.70 -9.98 -2.36
C ALA A 91 -12.12 -10.78 -1.18
N THR A 92 -11.38 -11.85 -1.46
CA THR A 92 -10.77 -12.70 -0.43
C THR A 92 -9.72 -11.94 0.37
N TYR A 93 -8.74 -11.32 -0.30
CA TYR A 93 -7.69 -10.57 0.40
C TYR A 93 -8.16 -9.19 0.90
N SER A 94 -9.32 -8.68 0.48
CA SER A 94 -9.82 -7.36 0.93
C SER A 94 -9.95 -7.25 2.45
N THR A 95 -10.10 -8.38 3.13
CA THR A 95 -10.15 -8.48 4.59
C THR A 95 -8.85 -8.02 5.27
N LEU A 96 -7.71 -8.05 4.57
CA LEU A 96 -6.43 -7.52 5.04
C LEU A 96 -6.48 -6.02 5.34
N ALA A 97 -7.36 -5.27 4.68
CA ALA A 97 -7.55 -3.85 4.96
C ALA A 97 -8.03 -3.58 6.40
N LYS A 98 -8.62 -4.57 7.08
CA LYS A 98 -9.06 -4.45 8.49
C LYS A 98 -7.89 -4.45 9.48
N THR A 99 -6.74 -4.97 9.07
CA THR A 99 -5.52 -5.08 9.89
C THR A 99 -4.39 -4.26 9.29
N ALA A 100 -4.72 -3.32 8.40
CA ALA A 100 -3.78 -2.43 7.74
C ALA A 100 -3.02 -1.58 8.77
N VAL A 101 -1.69 -1.60 8.67
CA VAL A 101 -0.77 -0.72 9.40
C VAL A 101 0.00 0.08 8.36
N PHE A 102 -0.14 1.40 8.45
CA PHE A 102 0.57 2.35 7.58
C PHE A 102 1.86 2.81 8.25
N ASP A 103 2.77 3.31 7.43
CA ASP A 103 3.96 4.03 7.90
C ASP A 103 3.57 5.17 8.87
N PRO A 104 4.43 5.48 9.85
CA PRO A 104 4.20 6.60 10.76
C PRO A 104 4.18 7.92 9.99
N SER A 105 3.44 8.91 10.50
CA SER A 105 3.47 10.26 9.95
C SER A 105 4.82 10.93 10.26
N SER A 106 5.75 10.86 9.31
CA SER A 106 7.11 11.39 9.42
C SER A 106 7.60 11.86 8.06
N LYS A 107 8.52 12.82 8.04
CA LYS A 107 9.25 13.21 6.82
C LYS A 107 10.22 12.13 6.36
N LEU A 108 10.59 11.21 7.26
CA LEU A 108 11.50 10.11 6.98
C LEU A 108 10.79 8.84 6.51
N ALA A 109 9.45 8.81 6.52
CA ALA A 109 8.65 7.64 6.20
C ALA A 109 7.89 7.80 4.87
N GLY A 110 7.38 6.69 4.32
CA GLY A 110 6.72 6.62 3.01
C GLY A 110 7.53 5.88 1.95
N VAL A 111 6.96 5.70 0.77
CA VAL A 111 7.62 4.99 -0.34
C VAL A 111 8.91 5.68 -0.73
N ALA A 112 9.99 4.90 -0.85
CA ALA A 112 11.35 5.38 -1.17
C ALA A 112 11.88 6.45 -0.19
N SER A 113 11.45 6.37 1.06
CA SER A 113 11.89 7.25 2.13
C SER A 113 13.16 6.71 2.84
N PRO A 114 13.80 7.54 3.68
CA PRO A 114 14.89 7.08 4.55
C PRO A 114 14.58 5.82 5.36
N VAL A 115 13.34 5.63 5.83
CA VAL A 115 12.94 4.40 6.54
C VAL A 115 13.09 3.15 5.64
N TYR A 116 12.77 3.26 4.35
CA TYR A 116 12.95 2.16 3.39
C TYR A 116 14.43 1.86 3.14
N ASP A 117 15.23 2.91 2.95
CA ASP A 117 16.67 2.76 2.73
C ASP A 117 17.34 2.11 3.95
N ALA A 118 17.01 2.58 5.15
CA ALA A 118 17.52 2.00 6.39
C ALA A 118 17.06 0.54 6.59
N ALA A 119 15.79 0.23 6.31
CA ALA A 119 15.30 -1.15 6.35
C ALA A 119 16.06 -2.05 5.35
N GLY A 120 16.31 -1.57 4.13
CA GLY A 120 17.11 -2.30 3.14
C GLY A 120 18.56 -2.49 3.58
N ASN A 121 19.19 -1.47 4.15
CA ASN A 121 20.60 -1.49 4.53
C ASN A 121 20.89 -2.28 5.80
N PHE A 122 19.94 -2.40 6.73
CA PHE A 122 20.18 -3.02 8.03
C PHE A 122 19.34 -4.27 8.29
N LEU A 123 18.04 -4.27 7.95
CA LEU A 123 17.18 -5.45 8.19
C LEU A 123 17.47 -6.58 7.19
N MET A 124 17.71 -6.27 5.91
CA MET A 124 17.98 -7.33 4.92
C MET A 124 19.26 -8.10 5.20
N PRO A 125 20.41 -7.46 5.53
CA PRO A 125 21.60 -8.20 5.97
C PRO A 125 21.36 -9.03 7.23
N ALA A 126 20.56 -8.53 8.19
CA ALA A 126 20.23 -9.30 9.38
C ALA A 126 19.40 -10.55 9.08
N ILE A 127 18.41 -10.43 8.18
CA ILE A 127 17.61 -11.58 7.70
C ILE A 127 18.49 -12.60 6.98
N ASN A 128 19.52 -12.16 6.25
CA ASN A 128 20.47 -13.02 5.56
C ASN A 128 21.56 -13.62 6.49
N GLY A 129 21.60 -13.22 7.76
CA GLY A 129 22.62 -13.65 8.73
C GLY A 129 23.98 -12.98 8.56
N GLU A 130 24.05 -11.87 7.84
CA GLU A 130 25.27 -11.09 7.58
C GLU A 130 25.52 -10.03 8.66
N LEU A 131 24.47 -9.64 9.40
CA LEU A 131 24.51 -8.68 10.48
C LEU A 131 23.76 -9.23 11.69
N ASP A 132 24.30 -9.03 12.90
CA ASP A 132 23.59 -9.42 14.12
C ASP A 132 22.25 -8.66 14.23
N PRO A 133 21.12 -9.33 14.54
CA PRO A 133 19.82 -8.67 14.59
C PRO A 133 19.73 -7.49 15.56
N GLN A 134 20.39 -7.56 16.72
CA GLN A 134 20.37 -6.46 17.67
C GLN A 134 21.19 -5.28 17.12
N ALA A 135 22.39 -5.55 16.59
CA ALA A 135 23.22 -4.53 15.98
C ALA A 135 22.53 -3.86 14.77
N ALA A 136 21.77 -4.62 13.97
CA ALA A 136 21.00 -4.10 12.85
C ALA A 136 19.92 -3.09 13.30
N MET A 137 19.18 -3.43 14.36
CA MET A 137 18.17 -2.52 14.91
C MET A 137 18.79 -1.26 15.51
N GLU A 138 19.95 -1.39 16.17
CA GLU A 138 20.69 -0.26 16.72
C GLU A 138 21.19 0.68 15.63
N GLN A 139 21.80 0.13 14.56
CA GLN A 139 22.28 0.93 13.43
C GLN A 139 21.14 1.58 12.65
N MET A 140 20.03 0.87 12.43
CA MET A 140 18.86 1.44 11.77
C MET A 140 18.29 2.62 12.56
N ARG A 141 18.21 2.51 13.89
CA ARG A 141 17.77 3.62 14.75
C ARG A 141 18.73 4.79 14.65
N ASP A 142 20.03 4.56 14.83
CA ASP A 142 21.03 5.63 14.87
C ASP A 142 21.13 6.36 13.51
N ASP A 143 21.00 5.65 12.39
CA ASP A 143 20.94 6.21 11.03
C ASP A 143 19.72 7.12 10.82
N LEU A 144 18.53 6.67 11.26
CA LEU A 144 17.31 7.45 11.13
C LEU A 144 17.30 8.66 12.06
N ASP A 145 17.77 8.52 13.31
CA ASP A 145 17.89 9.62 14.25
C ASP A 145 18.82 10.71 13.71
N GLY A 146 19.94 10.31 13.08
CA GLY A 146 20.87 11.24 12.43
C GLY A 146 20.29 12.03 11.24
N GLN A 147 19.11 11.65 10.74
CA GLN A 147 18.41 12.34 9.64
C GLN A 147 17.25 13.23 10.11
N THR A 148 17.03 13.33 11.43
CA THR A 148 15.96 14.16 12.01
C THR A 148 16.36 15.62 12.27
N GLU A 149 17.65 15.96 12.14
CA GLU A 149 18.23 17.31 12.29
C GLU A 149 17.99 18.21 11.06
#